data_AF-A0A7S4K5H5-F1
#
_entry.id   AF-A0A7S4K5H5-F1
#
_cell.length_a   1.000
_cell.length_b   1.000
_cell.length_c   1.000
_cell.angle_alpha   90.00
_cell.angle_beta   90.00
_cell.angle_gamma   90.00
#
_symmetry.space_group_name_H-M   'P 1'
#
loop_
_entity.id
_entity.type
_entity.pdbx_description
1 polymer ?
#
loop_
_entity_poly.entity_id
_entity_poly.type
_entity_poly.pdbx_seq_one_letter_code
_entity_poly.pdbx_strand_id
1 'polypeptide(L)'
;MASKEEISIEEQSRVVSVVVPEDAKPGDTHTFKLDDGLEIEMTIPEDSKPGDRIEIPLPDDVDDFRELFMQLHPSNGNMLYFSSLGEEEEGESEGKENDDDDDDDEDEDADGTNTVAWPAGIQLAQFITSPEAAPFLQDKMSVLDLGSGMGVSGLAIASAVAELDDDNKREVVLTDLPNAIALVQSNVEFNRDTIQKGEDDKDAKVTLRSVPLTWGQTNEDAEDELKGKNFDLVVGSDILYDPSPDVLKALAKTMDSFVSDGGKIFLSTRWRKPNEERVFFEEMERIGYDFKLVHEALNLEARPAAVEEKKDEDENAPIVVNPCFLSWKERGNTESEGYKKFFADTKVNVSGESIPLCEVTEEQLESMEDEEFDTAEDLNIQLYVGHKE
;
A
#
# COMPACT_ATOMS: atom_id res chain seq x y z
N MET A 1 -11.79 -62.42 11.07
CA MET A 1 -12.32 -61.23 11.77
C MET A 1 -11.23 -60.78 12.72
N ALA A 2 -10.62 -59.61 12.63
CA ALA A 2 -10.97 -58.39 11.90
C ALA A 2 -9.72 -57.81 11.20
N SER A 3 -10.01 -56.96 10.21
CA SER A 3 -9.15 -56.18 9.33
C SER A 3 -8.23 -55.20 10.08
N LYS A 4 -7.01 -55.01 9.56
CA LYS A 4 -6.20 -53.82 9.76
C LYS A 4 -6.27 -53.04 8.46
N GLU A 5 -6.81 -51.83 8.52
CA GLU A 5 -6.72 -50.83 7.45
C GLU A 5 -5.40 -50.07 7.63
N GLU A 6 -4.65 -49.97 6.53
CA GLU A 6 -3.57 -49.02 6.31
C GLU A 6 -4.21 -47.65 6.11
N ILE A 7 -3.72 -46.62 6.81
CA ILE A 7 -3.97 -45.22 6.47
C ILE A 7 -2.68 -44.72 5.84
N SER A 8 -2.74 -44.56 4.52
CA SER A 8 -1.77 -43.79 3.72
C SER A 8 -2.08 -42.32 3.93
N ILE A 9 -1.11 -41.54 4.41
CA ILE A 9 -1.14 -40.09 4.28
C ILE A 9 -0.36 -39.82 3.00
N GLU A 10 -1.07 -39.53 1.91
CA GLU A 10 -0.46 -39.04 0.67
C GLU A 10 -0.10 -37.57 0.89
N GLU A 11 1.21 -37.27 0.97
CA GLU A 11 1.73 -35.92 0.68
C GLU A 11 1.37 -35.61 -0.78
N GLN A 12 0.47 -34.66 -1.00
CA GLN A 12 0.09 -34.24 -2.35
C GLN A 12 1.05 -33.15 -2.82
N SER A 13 2.16 -33.54 -3.44
CA SER A 13 2.96 -32.62 -4.25
C SER A 13 2.16 -32.19 -5.48
N ARG A 14 2.07 -30.88 -5.73
CA ARG A 14 1.42 -30.35 -6.93
C ARG A 14 2.32 -30.60 -8.13
N VAL A 15 1.80 -31.32 -9.11
CA VAL A 15 2.52 -31.68 -10.34
C VAL A 15 1.90 -30.94 -11.52
N VAL A 16 2.71 -30.17 -12.26
CA VAL A 16 2.26 -29.47 -13.46
C VAL A 16 2.82 -30.16 -14.71
N SER A 17 1.97 -30.36 -15.73
CA SER A 17 2.36 -31.01 -16.98
C SER A 17 2.70 -29.99 -18.06
N VAL A 18 3.97 -29.91 -18.44
CA VAL A 18 4.45 -29.05 -19.54
C VAL A 18 4.87 -29.88 -20.75
N VAL A 19 4.85 -29.28 -21.94
CA VAL A 19 5.29 -29.93 -23.19
C VAL A 19 6.68 -29.42 -23.55
N VAL A 20 7.63 -30.34 -23.81
CA VAL A 20 8.98 -29.95 -24.24
C VAL A 20 8.92 -29.23 -25.59
N PRO A 21 9.45 -28.00 -25.70
CA PRO A 21 9.47 -27.22 -26.94
C PRO A 21 10.22 -27.94 -28.07
N GLU A 22 9.82 -27.70 -29.32
CA GLU A 22 10.40 -28.35 -30.51
C GLU A 22 11.91 -28.10 -30.70
N ASP A 23 12.43 -27.03 -30.11
CA ASP A 23 13.80 -26.55 -30.24
C ASP A 23 14.70 -26.86 -29.02
N ALA A 24 14.13 -27.35 -27.92
CA ALA A 24 14.86 -27.66 -26.69
C ALA A 24 15.55 -29.04 -26.76
N LYS A 25 16.78 -29.15 -26.24
CA LYS A 25 17.51 -30.42 -26.13
C LYS A 25 17.63 -30.88 -24.69
N PRO A 26 17.80 -32.18 -24.44
CA PRO A 26 18.09 -32.67 -23.10
C PRO A 26 19.36 -32.01 -22.54
N GLY A 27 19.27 -31.50 -21.31
CA GLY A 27 20.33 -30.73 -20.66
C GLY A 27 20.32 -29.22 -20.92
N ASP A 28 19.45 -28.72 -21.81
CA ASP A 28 19.23 -27.28 -21.95
C ASP A 28 18.34 -26.77 -20.81
N THR A 29 18.65 -25.59 -20.29
CA THR A 29 17.77 -24.87 -19.36
C THR A 29 16.74 -24.09 -20.17
N HIS A 30 15.46 -24.22 -19.80
CA HIS A 30 14.34 -23.59 -20.49
C HIS A 30 13.31 -23.05 -19.50
N THR A 31 12.78 -21.87 -19.81
CA THR A 31 11.73 -21.22 -19.01
C THR A 31 10.36 -21.60 -19.58
N PHE A 32 9.54 -22.24 -18.75
CA PHE A 32 8.17 -22.61 -19.09
C PHE A 32 7.20 -21.59 -18.51
N LYS A 33 6.32 -21.06 -19.36
CA LYS A 33 5.18 -20.25 -18.92
C LYS A 33 4.00 -21.17 -18.63
N LEU A 34 3.51 -21.13 -17.40
CA LEU A 34 2.31 -21.86 -16.98
C LEU A 34 1.04 -21.07 -17.30
N ASP A 35 -0.11 -21.74 -17.22
CA ASP A 35 -1.43 -21.17 -17.58
C ASP A 35 -1.87 -20.03 -16.63
N ASP A 36 -1.26 -19.95 -15.43
CA ASP A 36 -1.44 -18.90 -14.43
C ASP A 36 -0.46 -17.72 -14.59
N GLY A 37 0.41 -17.76 -15.62
CA GLY A 37 1.39 -16.71 -15.90
C GLY A 37 2.74 -16.89 -15.19
N LEU A 38 2.89 -17.91 -14.33
CA LEU A 38 4.15 -18.20 -13.66
C LEU A 38 5.21 -18.70 -14.67
N GLU A 39 6.43 -18.19 -14.55
CA GLU A 39 7.58 -18.61 -15.37
C GLU A 39 8.51 -19.49 -14.53
N ILE A 40 8.66 -20.77 -14.91
CA ILE A 40 9.54 -21.72 -14.21
C ILE A 40 10.73 -22.06 -15.10
N GLU A 41 11.94 -21.78 -14.60
CA GLU A 41 13.19 -22.18 -15.27
C GLU A 41 13.58 -23.59 -14.83
N MET A 42 13.68 -24.53 -15.78
CA MET A 42 14.11 -25.89 -15.49
C MET A 42 15.03 -26.46 -16.57
N THR A 43 15.87 -27.41 -16.19
CA THR A 43 16.69 -28.18 -17.13
C THR A 43 15.91 -29.35 -17.70
N ILE A 44 15.88 -29.48 -19.03
CA ILE A 44 15.20 -30.60 -19.70
C ILE A 44 15.88 -31.93 -19.32
N PRO A 45 15.17 -32.91 -18.75
CA PRO A 45 15.73 -34.20 -18.36
C PRO A 45 16.36 -34.95 -19.55
N GLU A 46 17.48 -35.64 -19.31
CA GLU A 46 18.32 -36.26 -20.34
C GLU A 46 17.57 -37.24 -21.29
N ASP A 47 16.45 -37.82 -20.83
CA ASP A 47 15.66 -38.82 -21.56
C ASP A 47 14.45 -38.27 -22.33
N SER A 48 14.17 -36.95 -22.25
CA SER A 48 12.96 -36.33 -22.82
C SER A 48 13.14 -35.90 -24.28
N LYS A 49 12.11 -36.05 -25.12
CA LYS A 49 12.12 -35.59 -26.51
C LYS A 49 11.19 -34.39 -26.71
N PRO A 50 11.46 -33.54 -27.72
CA PRO A 50 10.53 -32.49 -28.08
C PRO A 50 9.12 -33.03 -28.37
N GLY A 51 8.12 -32.40 -27.78
CA GLY A 51 6.71 -32.83 -27.80
C GLY A 51 6.32 -33.83 -26.71
N ASP A 52 7.25 -34.34 -25.90
CA ASP A 52 6.92 -35.15 -24.73
C ASP A 52 6.30 -34.27 -23.63
N ARG A 53 5.40 -34.87 -22.85
CA ARG A 53 4.84 -34.25 -21.65
C ARG A 53 5.69 -34.63 -20.45
N ILE A 54 6.16 -33.62 -19.72
CA ILE A 54 6.93 -33.79 -18.50
C ILE A 54 6.07 -33.29 -17.34
N GLU A 55 6.08 -34.05 -16.26
CA GLU A 55 5.45 -33.71 -14.99
C GLU A 55 6.51 -33.09 -14.08
N ILE A 56 6.30 -31.81 -13.73
CA ILE A 56 7.20 -31.04 -12.88
C ILE A 56 6.58 -30.98 -11.48
N PRO A 57 7.25 -31.52 -10.44
CA PRO A 57 6.88 -31.23 -9.07
C PRO A 57 7.25 -29.77 -8.77
N LEU A 58 6.27 -28.97 -8.38
CA LEU A 58 6.53 -27.61 -7.89
C LEU A 58 7.22 -27.71 -6.51
N PRO A 59 8.18 -26.83 -6.18
CA PRO A 59 8.74 -26.76 -4.83
C PRO A 59 7.63 -26.44 -3.82
N ASP A 60 7.71 -27.01 -2.62
CA ASP A 60 6.71 -26.83 -1.55
C ASP A 60 6.65 -25.36 -1.06
N ASP A 61 7.67 -24.55 -1.41
CA ASP A 61 7.80 -23.13 -1.04
C ASP A 61 6.94 -22.19 -1.92
N VAL A 62 6.22 -22.72 -2.91
CA VAL A 62 5.33 -21.91 -3.79
C VAL A 62 3.92 -21.75 -3.20
N ASP A 63 3.59 -22.43 -2.09
CA ASP A 63 2.26 -22.37 -1.45
C ASP A 63 2.15 -21.35 -0.29
N ASP A 64 3.18 -20.54 0.03
CA ASP A 64 3.09 -19.53 1.12
C ASP A 64 2.98 -18.06 0.65
N PHE A 65 2.78 -17.81 -0.65
CA PHE A 65 2.12 -16.57 -1.06
C PHE A 65 0.64 -16.68 -0.69
N ARG A 66 0.31 -16.37 0.56
CA ARG A 66 -1.03 -15.89 0.91
C ARG A 66 -1.24 -14.59 0.13
N GLU A 67 -1.71 -14.70 -1.10
CA GLU A 67 -1.88 -13.55 -1.98
C GLU A 67 -3.01 -12.66 -1.42
N LEU A 68 -2.62 -11.66 -0.63
CA LEU A 68 -3.50 -10.59 -0.20
C LEU A 68 -3.68 -9.64 -1.39
N PHE A 69 -4.70 -9.89 -2.21
CA PHE A 69 -5.06 -8.98 -3.28
C PHE A 69 -5.91 -7.83 -2.77
N MET A 70 -5.68 -6.66 -3.33
CA MET A 70 -6.54 -5.50 -3.12
C MET A 70 -7.57 -5.43 -4.26
N GLN A 71 -8.86 -5.42 -3.92
CA GLN A 71 -9.94 -5.26 -4.88
C GLN A 71 -10.60 -3.88 -4.75
N LEU A 72 -10.69 -3.16 -5.86
CA LEU A 72 -11.51 -1.96 -5.99
C LEU A 72 -12.98 -2.33 -6.24
N HIS A 73 -13.90 -1.88 -5.38
CA HIS A 73 -15.33 -2.13 -5.56
C HIS A 73 -16.03 -0.97 -6.31
N PRO A 74 -16.88 -1.26 -7.33
CA PRO A 74 -17.47 -0.24 -8.21
C PRO A 74 -18.64 0.60 -7.63
N SER A 75 -18.89 0.61 -6.32
CA SER A 75 -20.03 1.38 -5.75
C SER A 75 -19.79 1.97 -4.36
N ASN A 76 -20.08 3.28 -4.23
CA ASN A 76 -20.39 4.06 -3.03
C ASN A 76 -19.34 4.12 -1.91
N GLY A 77 -18.20 4.76 -2.17
CA GLY A 77 -17.37 5.37 -1.12
C GLY A 77 -16.50 4.41 -0.28
N ASN A 78 -16.72 3.10 -0.33
CA ASN A 78 -15.82 2.10 0.24
C ASN A 78 -15.08 1.37 -0.88
N MET A 79 -13.88 1.87 -1.18
CA MET A 79 -13.08 1.46 -2.33
C MET A 79 -12.28 0.17 -2.13
N LEU A 80 -12.11 -0.34 -0.91
CA LEU A 80 -11.07 -1.34 -0.63
C LEU A 80 -11.64 -2.58 0.06
N TYR A 81 -11.56 -3.73 -0.62
CA TYR A 81 -11.65 -5.05 0.01
C TYR A 81 -10.30 -5.75 -0.11
N PHE A 82 -9.83 -6.32 1.00
CA PHE A 82 -8.66 -7.20 1.03
C PHE A 82 -9.17 -8.63 1.13
N SER A 83 -8.85 -9.45 0.15
CA SER A 83 -9.22 -10.87 0.15
C SER A 83 -7.98 -11.71 -0.05
N SER A 84 -7.75 -12.66 0.85
CA SER A 84 -6.92 -13.84 0.58
C SER A 84 -7.75 -14.77 -0.32
N LEU A 85 -7.21 -15.20 -1.46
CA LEU A 85 -7.84 -16.26 -2.25
C LEU A 85 -7.68 -17.61 -1.52
N GLY A 86 -8.53 -17.87 -0.53
CA GLY A 86 -8.56 -19.17 0.15
C GLY A 86 -9.05 -19.11 1.59
N GLU A 87 -10.35 -18.88 1.79
CA GLU A 87 -11.03 -19.28 3.02
C GLU A 87 -12.18 -20.23 2.64
N GLU A 88 -11.93 -21.54 2.68
CA GLU A 88 -12.96 -22.45 3.15
C GLU A 88 -12.91 -22.41 4.68
N GLU A 89 -14.07 -22.17 5.30
CA GLU A 89 -14.26 -22.16 6.76
C GLU A 89 -13.58 -23.37 7.42
N GLU A 90 -12.55 -23.15 8.24
CA GLU A 90 -12.10 -24.17 9.18
C GLU A 90 -12.36 -23.75 10.62
N GLY A 91 -13.11 -24.60 11.29
CA GLY A 91 -13.43 -24.49 12.71
C GLY A 91 -12.21 -24.63 13.61
N GLU A 92 -12.39 -24.07 14.80
CA GLU A 92 -11.56 -24.17 16.00
C GLU A 92 -10.64 -25.41 16.06
N SER A 93 -9.33 -25.18 16.20
CA SER A 93 -8.45 -26.13 16.87
C SER A 93 -7.24 -25.45 17.51
N GLU A 94 -7.13 -25.72 18.81
CA GLU A 94 -6.09 -25.40 19.78
C GLU A 94 -4.63 -25.52 19.30
N GLY A 95 -3.80 -24.63 19.84
CA GLY A 95 -2.39 -24.53 19.53
C GLY A 95 -1.51 -25.69 19.98
N LYS A 96 -0.29 -25.69 19.43
CA LYS A 96 0.89 -26.39 19.94
C LYS A 96 2.14 -25.61 19.53
N GLU A 97 2.90 -25.23 20.54
CA GLU A 97 4.34 -24.94 20.43
C GLU A 97 5.06 -26.19 19.89
N ASN A 98 6.06 -25.99 19.02
CA ASN A 98 7.29 -26.78 19.00
C ASN A 98 8.40 -25.99 18.31
N ASP A 99 9.55 -26.06 18.98
CA ASP A 99 10.85 -25.46 18.67
C ASP A 99 11.59 -26.17 17.51
N ASP A 100 12.53 -25.40 16.95
CA ASP A 100 13.79 -25.74 16.28
C ASP A 100 13.76 -26.61 15.01
N ASP A 101 14.13 -26.00 13.87
CA ASP A 101 15.39 -26.32 13.16
C ASP A 101 15.73 -25.21 12.15
N ASP A 102 16.92 -24.62 12.34
CA ASP A 102 17.56 -23.59 11.51
C ASP A 102 17.78 -24.09 10.07
N ASP A 103 17.28 -23.33 9.09
CA ASP A 103 17.91 -23.16 7.77
C ASP A 103 17.55 -21.76 7.27
N ASP A 104 18.35 -20.78 7.73
CA ASP A 104 18.38 -19.39 7.28
C ASP A 104 18.82 -19.33 5.81
N ASP A 105 17.85 -19.27 4.90
CA ASP A 105 17.97 -18.50 3.65
C ASP A 105 16.84 -17.45 3.65
N GLU A 106 16.80 -16.60 4.69
CA GLU A 106 15.98 -15.39 4.68
C GLU A 106 16.50 -14.47 3.56
N ASP A 107 15.63 -14.14 2.60
CA ASP A 107 15.81 -12.95 1.76
C ASP A 107 15.86 -11.73 2.69
N GLU A 108 17.07 -11.33 3.11
CA GLU A 108 17.39 -10.27 4.09
C GLU A 108 16.75 -8.89 3.80
N ASP A 109 16.00 -8.73 2.71
CA ASP A 109 15.46 -7.47 2.21
C ASP A 109 13.90 -7.37 2.21
N ALA A 110 13.17 -8.40 2.66
CA ALA A 110 11.69 -8.40 2.63
C ALA A 110 11.06 -8.56 4.02
N ASP A 111 10.83 -7.46 4.73
CA ASP A 111 10.15 -7.45 6.05
C ASP A 111 8.62 -7.68 5.98
N GLY A 112 8.07 -7.97 4.80
CA GLY A 112 6.65 -8.22 4.55
C GLY A 112 5.74 -6.98 4.62
N THR A 113 6.27 -5.81 4.95
CA THR A 113 5.47 -4.59 5.17
C THR A 113 4.76 -4.08 3.90
N ASN A 114 5.29 -4.42 2.72
CA ASN A 114 4.72 -4.11 1.42
C ASN A 114 3.38 -4.83 1.14
N THR A 115 3.08 -5.92 1.85
CA THR A 115 1.84 -6.70 1.68
C THR A 115 0.65 -6.16 2.46
N VAL A 116 0.85 -5.14 3.29
CA VAL A 116 -0.17 -4.63 4.22
C VAL A 116 -0.79 -3.35 3.69
N ALA A 117 -2.12 -3.27 3.76
CA ALA A 117 -2.83 -2.01 3.57
C ALA A 117 -2.76 -1.16 4.84
N TRP A 118 -1.69 -0.38 4.95
CA TRP A 118 -1.48 0.45 6.14
C TRP A 118 -2.62 1.47 6.32
N PRO A 119 -3.06 1.73 7.56
CA PRO A 119 -4.16 2.66 7.85
C PRO A 119 -4.00 4.05 7.21
N ALA A 120 -2.77 4.57 7.14
CA ALA A 120 -2.50 5.86 6.51
C ALA A 120 -2.84 5.84 5.00
N GLY A 121 -2.63 4.71 4.33
CA GLY A 121 -2.96 4.52 2.90
C GLY A 121 -4.46 4.41 2.67
N ILE A 122 -5.15 3.72 3.58
CA ILE A 122 -6.61 3.63 3.57
C ILE A 122 -7.24 5.01 3.73
N GLN A 123 -6.79 5.82 4.71
CA GLN A 123 -7.32 7.18 4.89
C GLN A 123 -7.02 8.08 3.69
N LEU A 124 -5.84 7.93 3.06
CA LEU A 124 -5.52 8.66 1.83
C LEU A 124 -6.41 8.27 0.67
N ALA A 125 -6.67 6.97 0.50
CA ALA A 125 -7.58 6.45 -0.52
C ALA A 125 -9.03 6.91 -0.30
N GLN A 126 -9.50 6.93 0.94
CA GLN A 126 -10.82 7.47 1.31
C GLN A 126 -10.90 8.97 0.99
N PHE A 127 -9.89 9.75 1.36
CA PHE A 127 -9.86 11.17 1.04
C PHE A 127 -9.84 11.42 -0.48
N ILE A 128 -8.95 10.76 -1.23
CA ILE A 128 -8.78 11.08 -2.66
C ILE A 128 -10.01 10.75 -3.51
N THR A 129 -10.82 9.79 -3.05
CA THR A 129 -12.05 9.37 -3.72
C THR A 129 -13.27 10.17 -3.27
N SER A 130 -13.09 11.09 -2.32
CA SER A 130 -14.14 11.96 -1.82
C SER A 130 -14.35 13.18 -2.73
N PRO A 131 -15.55 13.80 -2.71
CA PRO A 131 -15.79 15.05 -3.43
C PRO A 131 -14.85 16.19 -3.02
N GLU A 132 -14.40 16.21 -1.77
CA GLU A 132 -13.48 17.21 -1.22
C GLU A 132 -12.09 17.18 -1.88
N ALA A 133 -11.67 16.03 -2.42
CA ALA A 133 -10.41 15.91 -3.14
C ALA A 133 -10.46 16.46 -4.58
N ALA A 134 -11.65 16.67 -5.15
CA ALA A 134 -11.82 17.17 -6.52
C ALA A 134 -10.97 18.42 -6.88
N PRO A 135 -10.76 19.43 -5.98
CA PRO A 135 -9.89 20.57 -6.27
C PRO A 135 -8.41 20.23 -6.47
N PHE A 136 -7.97 19.05 -6.06
CA PHE A 136 -6.60 18.57 -6.26
C PHE A 136 -6.45 17.67 -7.50
N LEU A 137 -7.54 17.04 -7.93
CA LEU A 137 -7.56 16.21 -9.12
C LEU A 137 -7.70 17.09 -10.36
N GLN A 138 -6.69 17.07 -11.22
CA GLN A 138 -6.64 17.93 -12.40
C GLN A 138 -7.16 17.22 -13.66
N ASP A 139 -7.59 18.03 -14.63
CA ASP A 139 -7.94 17.60 -15.99
C ASP A 139 -6.80 16.78 -16.62
N LYS A 140 -5.56 17.24 -16.54
CA LYS A 140 -4.38 16.45 -16.88
C LYS A 140 -3.58 16.22 -15.62
N MET A 141 -3.27 14.97 -15.33
CA MET A 141 -2.49 14.63 -14.15
C MET A 141 -1.61 13.42 -14.46
N SER A 142 -0.31 13.60 -14.28
CA SER A 142 0.64 12.51 -14.11
C SER A 142 0.95 12.33 -12.62
N VAL A 143 0.89 11.10 -12.15
CA VAL A 143 1.04 10.74 -10.74
C VAL A 143 2.17 9.74 -10.57
N LEU A 144 3.00 9.95 -9.55
CA LEU A 144 3.98 8.98 -9.07
C LEU A 144 3.66 8.61 -7.62
N ASP A 145 3.41 7.34 -7.35
CA ASP A 145 3.25 6.78 -6.00
C ASP A 145 4.56 6.16 -5.54
N LEU A 146 5.15 6.70 -4.47
CA LEU A 146 6.41 6.26 -3.89
C LEU A 146 6.15 5.35 -2.69
N GLY A 147 6.78 4.17 -2.67
CA GLY A 147 6.57 3.18 -1.61
C GLY A 147 5.13 2.68 -1.64
N SER A 148 4.72 2.19 -2.81
CA SER A 148 3.33 1.82 -3.09
C SER A 148 2.84 0.63 -2.25
N GLY A 149 3.74 -0.23 -1.78
CA GLY A 149 3.41 -1.47 -1.08
C GLY A 149 2.55 -2.37 -1.97
N MET A 150 1.27 -2.53 -1.63
CA MET A 150 0.29 -3.24 -2.46
C MET A 150 -0.49 -2.33 -3.43
N GLY A 151 -0.24 -1.02 -3.40
CA GLY A 151 -0.75 -0.05 -4.37
C GLY A 151 -2.01 0.72 -3.97
N VAL A 152 -2.38 0.72 -2.68
CA VAL A 152 -3.61 1.36 -2.16
C VAL A 152 -3.80 2.79 -2.66
N SER A 153 -2.80 3.64 -2.44
CA SER A 153 -2.88 5.07 -2.76
C SER A 153 -2.95 5.31 -4.27
N GLY A 154 -2.02 4.73 -5.03
CA GLY A 154 -1.95 4.86 -6.48
C GLY A 154 -3.19 4.33 -7.20
N LEU A 155 -3.72 3.17 -6.81
CA LEU A 155 -4.92 2.60 -7.42
C LEU A 155 -6.18 3.40 -7.04
N ALA A 156 -6.25 3.93 -5.83
CA ALA A 156 -7.34 4.83 -5.45
C ALA A 156 -7.32 6.13 -6.27
N ILE A 157 -6.15 6.74 -6.46
CA ILE A 157 -5.99 7.91 -7.34
C ILE A 157 -6.39 7.56 -8.77
N ALA A 158 -5.91 6.43 -9.29
CA ALA A 158 -6.22 5.97 -10.64
C ALA A 158 -7.72 5.81 -10.88
N SER A 159 -8.43 5.22 -9.93
CA SER A 159 -9.89 5.11 -9.97
C SER A 159 -10.57 6.49 -9.91
N ALA A 160 -10.19 7.34 -8.95
CA ALA A 160 -10.79 8.67 -8.79
C ALA A 160 -10.66 9.52 -10.07
N VAL A 161 -9.51 9.46 -10.73
CA VAL A 161 -9.26 10.26 -11.95
C VAL A 161 -9.89 9.67 -13.20
N ALA A 162 -10.17 8.36 -13.22
CA ALA A 162 -10.91 7.71 -14.30
C ALA A 162 -12.37 8.21 -14.35
N GLU A 163 -12.98 8.45 -13.20
CA GLU A 163 -14.39 8.88 -13.05
C GLU A 163 -14.64 10.36 -13.38
N LEU A 164 -13.60 11.18 -13.59
CA LEU A 164 -13.76 12.60 -13.96
C LEU A 164 -14.55 12.73 -15.28
N ASP A 165 -15.37 13.75 -15.48
CA ASP A 165 -16.17 13.88 -16.72
C ASP A 165 -15.40 14.65 -17.81
N ASP A 166 -14.35 14.02 -18.36
CA ASP A 166 -13.53 14.55 -19.45
C ASP A 166 -12.77 13.48 -20.26
N ASP A 167 -12.19 13.89 -21.39
CA ASP A 167 -11.45 13.04 -22.34
C ASP A 167 -9.91 13.08 -22.13
N ASN A 168 -9.42 13.66 -21.04
CA ASN A 168 -7.98 13.80 -20.84
C ASN A 168 -7.35 12.47 -20.41
N LYS A 169 -6.26 12.13 -21.10
CA LYS A 169 -5.41 11.00 -20.70
C LYS A 169 -4.58 11.36 -19.48
N ARG A 170 -4.51 10.40 -18.55
CA ARG A 170 -3.81 10.51 -17.28
C ARG A 170 -2.91 9.30 -17.09
N GLU A 171 -1.92 9.46 -16.23
CA GLU A 171 -0.91 8.45 -15.98
C GLU A 171 -0.72 8.33 -14.47
N VAL A 172 -0.72 7.09 -13.97
CA VAL A 172 -0.36 6.78 -12.60
C VAL A 172 0.71 5.71 -12.62
N VAL A 173 1.85 6.02 -12.00
CA VAL A 173 2.99 5.13 -11.89
C VAL A 173 3.17 4.76 -10.44
N LEU A 174 3.02 3.48 -10.13
CA LEU A 174 3.23 2.94 -8.80
C LEU A 174 4.68 2.46 -8.69
N THR A 175 5.39 2.87 -7.64
CA THR A 175 6.79 2.52 -7.47
C THR A 175 7.10 2.04 -6.08
N ASP A 176 8.02 1.09 -6.02
CA ASP A 176 8.53 0.50 -4.80
C ASP A 176 9.89 -0.15 -5.06
N LEU A 177 10.49 -0.77 -4.04
CA LEU A 177 11.67 -1.60 -4.17
C LEU A 177 11.43 -2.79 -5.12
N PRO A 178 12.48 -3.30 -5.78
CA PRO A 178 12.35 -4.37 -6.77
C PRO A 178 11.56 -5.61 -6.29
N ASN A 179 11.71 -6.00 -5.02
CA ASN A 179 11.01 -7.14 -4.41
C ASN A 179 9.49 -6.92 -4.28
N ALA A 180 9.02 -5.67 -4.20
CA ALA A 180 7.59 -5.36 -4.08
C ALA A 180 6.89 -5.18 -5.44
N ILE A 181 7.64 -5.04 -6.55
CA ILE A 181 7.05 -4.71 -7.85
C ILE A 181 6.13 -5.80 -8.39
N ALA A 182 6.45 -7.08 -8.17
CA ALA A 182 5.59 -8.18 -8.61
C ALA A 182 4.18 -8.08 -7.98
N LEU A 183 4.11 -7.83 -6.68
CA LEU A 183 2.84 -7.65 -5.96
C LEU A 183 2.04 -6.46 -6.50
N VAL A 184 2.69 -5.29 -6.63
CA VAL A 184 2.03 -4.08 -7.17
C VAL A 184 1.52 -4.35 -8.59
N GLN A 185 2.30 -5.03 -9.41
CA GLN A 185 1.91 -5.34 -10.78
C GLN A 185 0.67 -6.23 -10.82
N SER A 186 0.63 -7.30 -10.03
CA SER A 186 -0.53 -8.19 -9.95
C SER A 186 -1.78 -7.42 -9.50
N ASN A 187 -1.66 -6.52 -8.52
CA ASN A 187 -2.78 -5.67 -8.08
C ASN A 187 -3.22 -4.67 -9.17
N VAL A 188 -2.29 -4.11 -9.94
CA VAL A 188 -2.62 -3.24 -11.09
C VAL A 188 -3.40 -4.02 -12.15
N GLU A 189 -2.97 -5.24 -12.47
CA GLU A 189 -3.63 -6.10 -13.45
C GLU A 189 -5.01 -6.54 -12.98
N PHE A 190 -5.14 -6.96 -11.72
CA PHE A 190 -6.40 -7.37 -11.11
C PHE A 190 -7.46 -6.25 -11.13
N ASN A 191 -7.05 -4.99 -10.93
CA ASN A 191 -7.96 -3.85 -10.90
C ASN A 191 -8.11 -3.13 -12.25
N ARG A 192 -7.44 -3.63 -13.29
CA ARG A 192 -7.39 -2.95 -14.59
C ARG A 192 -8.77 -2.73 -15.18
N ASP A 193 -9.61 -3.75 -15.22
CA ASP A 193 -10.96 -3.67 -15.80
C ASP A 193 -11.89 -2.73 -15.02
N THR A 194 -11.69 -2.61 -13.70
CA THR A 194 -12.44 -1.68 -12.85
C THR A 194 -12.07 -0.23 -13.14
N ILE A 195 -10.78 0.05 -13.37
CA ILE A 195 -10.27 1.41 -13.57
C ILE A 195 -10.36 1.84 -15.05
N GLN A 196 -10.02 0.95 -15.97
CA GLN A 196 -10.01 1.19 -17.40
C GLN A 196 -11.36 0.78 -18.02
N LYS A 197 -12.35 1.67 -17.97
CA LYS A 197 -13.62 1.47 -18.69
C LYS A 197 -13.40 1.64 -20.20
N GLY A 198 -13.20 0.55 -20.95
CA GLY A 198 -13.06 0.56 -22.41
C GLY A 198 -12.74 -0.81 -23.02
N GLU A 199 -13.07 -1.03 -24.31
CA GLU A 199 -12.82 -2.31 -25.00
C GLU A 199 -11.36 -2.47 -25.48
N ASP A 200 -10.59 -1.37 -25.61
CA ASP A 200 -9.23 -1.36 -26.16
C ASP A 200 -8.26 -0.49 -25.32
N ASP A 201 -7.08 -1.04 -25.02
CA ASP A 201 -6.00 -0.45 -24.20
C ASP A 201 -5.50 0.93 -24.72
N LYS A 202 -5.68 1.19 -26.02
CA LYS A 202 -5.23 2.44 -26.68
C LYS A 202 -6.14 3.64 -26.37
N ASP A 203 -7.36 3.36 -25.96
CA ASP A 203 -8.37 4.36 -25.62
C ASP A 203 -8.53 4.52 -24.10
N ALA A 204 -7.70 3.81 -23.31
CA ALA A 204 -7.68 3.94 -21.86
C ALA A 204 -7.43 5.40 -21.45
N LYS A 205 -8.35 5.92 -20.64
CA LYS A 205 -8.27 7.25 -20.05
C LYS A 205 -7.14 7.37 -19.01
N VAL A 206 -6.86 6.27 -18.31
CA VAL A 206 -5.80 6.18 -17.30
C VAL A 206 -4.83 5.09 -17.71
N THR A 207 -3.57 5.45 -17.88
CA THR A 207 -2.46 4.48 -18.02
C THR A 207 -1.92 4.15 -16.64
N LEU A 208 -1.92 2.86 -16.29
CA LEU A 208 -1.39 2.32 -15.04
C LEU A 208 -0.17 1.45 -15.32
N ARG A 209 0.89 1.65 -14.53
CA ARG A 209 2.07 0.80 -14.54
C ARG A 209 2.74 0.79 -13.18
N SER A 210 3.47 -0.29 -12.90
CA SER A 210 4.40 -0.40 -11.78
C SER A 210 5.84 -0.36 -12.29
N VAL A 211 6.74 0.32 -11.56
CA VAL A 211 8.16 0.44 -11.93
C VAL A 211 9.02 0.41 -10.67
N PRO A 212 10.16 -0.33 -10.63
CA PRO A 212 11.09 -0.28 -9.50
C PRO A 212 11.67 1.13 -9.32
N LEU A 213 11.70 1.61 -8.08
CA LEU A 213 12.36 2.85 -7.70
C LEU A 213 12.81 2.78 -6.24
N THR A 214 14.11 2.93 -6.02
CA THR A 214 14.68 3.07 -4.68
C THR A 214 14.83 4.55 -4.33
N TRP A 215 14.44 4.93 -3.12
CA TRP A 215 14.59 6.30 -2.65
C TRP A 215 16.07 6.75 -2.64
N GLY A 216 16.30 8.03 -2.91
CA GLY A 216 17.61 8.61 -3.18
C GLY A 216 17.95 8.73 -4.67
N GLN A 217 17.26 7.98 -5.54
CA GLN A 217 17.35 8.16 -7.00
C GLN A 217 16.62 9.43 -7.44
N THR A 218 17.21 10.13 -8.43
CA THR A 218 16.61 11.30 -9.09
C THR A 218 15.94 10.88 -10.39
N ASN A 219 15.12 11.74 -10.97
CA ASN A 219 14.60 11.52 -12.32
C ASN A 219 15.70 11.47 -13.39
N GLU A 220 16.87 12.07 -13.16
CA GLU A 220 18.01 11.97 -14.09
C GLU A 220 18.74 10.62 -13.99
N ASP A 221 18.84 10.09 -12.77
CA ASP A 221 19.51 8.84 -12.44
C ASP A 221 18.61 7.60 -12.60
N ALA A 222 17.29 7.81 -12.59
CA ALA A 222 16.32 6.73 -12.74
C ALA A 222 16.48 6.00 -14.06
N GLU A 223 16.18 4.71 -14.03
CA GLU A 223 16.28 3.84 -15.18
C GLU A 223 15.03 3.95 -16.07
N ASP A 224 15.21 3.55 -17.33
CA ASP A 224 14.17 3.31 -18.31
C ASP A 224 13.02 4.31 -18.30
N GLU A 225 11.87 3.89 -17.78
CA GLU A 225 10.59 4.55 -17.93
C GLU A 225 10.42 5.79 -17.06
N LEU A 226 11.25 5.98 -16.02
CA LEU A 226 11.17 7.14 -15.13
C LEU A 226 12.18 8.22 -15.51
N LYS A 227 13.14 7.90 -16.37
CA LYS A 227 14.22 8.81 -16.73
C LYS A 227 13.73 10.10 -17.37
N GLY A 228 14.09 11.22 -16.75
CA GLY A 228 13.74 12.57 -17.19
C GLY A 228 12.25 12.91 -17.07
N LYS A 229 11.47 12.11 -16.33
CA LYS A 229 10.05 12.39 -16.09
C LYS A 229 9.87 13.26 -14.85
N ASN A 230 8.79 14.03 -14.87
CA ASN A 230 8.26 14.77 -13.73
C ASN A 230 6.75 14.60 -13.69
N PHE A 231 6.19 14.74 -12.50
CA PHE A 231 4.80 14.41 -12.19
C PHE A 231 4.07 15.62 -11.62
N ASP A 232 2.80 15.78 -12.00
CA ASP A 232 1.94 16.84 -11.46
C ASP A 232 1.60 16.58 -9.99
N LEU A 233 1.57 15.31 -9.60
CA LEU A 233 1.36 14.85 -8.23
C LEU A 233 2.38 13.75 -7.90
N VAL A 234 3.12 13.92 -6.82
CA VAL A 234 3.86 12.83 -6.18
C VAL A 234 3.14 12.47 -4.89
N VAL A 235 2.91 11.18 -4.66
CA VAL A 235 2.20 10.70 -3.48
C VAL A 235 3.07 9.69 -2.72
N GLY A 236 2.88 9.63 -1.41
CA GLY A 236 3.43 8.58 -0.58
C GLY A 236 2.58 8.38 0.67
N SER A 237 2.47 7.14 1.13
CA SER A 237 1.65 6.80 2.28
C SER A 237 2.38 5.89 3.25
N ASP A 238 2.45 6.32 4.50
CA ASP A 238 3.16 5.66 5.61
C ASP A 238 4.66 5.41 5.36
N ILE A 239 5.26 6.14 4.43
CA ILE A 239 6.65 5.97 3.98
C ILE A 239 7.70 6.68 4.87
N LEU A 240 7.32 7.12 6.07
CA LEU A 240 8.24 7.69 7.06
C LEU A 240 8.59 6.67 8.17
N TYR A 241 8.35 5.38 7.92
CA TYR A 241 8.48 4.31 8.92
C TYR A 241 9.93 4.03 9.33
N ASP A 242 10.91 4.23 8.44
CA ASP A 242 12.33 4.22 8.79
C ASP A 242 12.76 5.64 9.21
N PRO A 243 12.98 5.88 10.52
CA PRO A 243 13.33 7.20 11.03
C PRO A 243 14.79 7.60 10.77
N SER A 244 15.57 6.78 10.06
CA SER A 244 16.95 7.09 9.70
C SER A 244 17.04 8.41 8.94
N PRO A 245 17.82 9.40 9.42
CA PRO A 245 17.96 10.69 8.74
C PRO A 245 18.44 10.58 7.30
N ASP A 246 19.22 9.56 6.96
CA ASP A 246 19.72 9.36 5.60
C ASP A 246 18.62 8.85 4.67
N VAL A 247 17.74 7.96 5.16
CA VAL A 247 16.57 7.45 4.40
C VAL A 247 15.55 8.57 4.19
N LEU A 248 15.22 9.33 5.23
CA LEU A 248 14.27 10.45 5.14
C LEU A 248 14.74 11.54 4.17
N LYS A 249 16.05 11.83 4.14
CA LYS A 249 16.64 12.77 3.16
C LYS A 249 16.71 12.20 1.75
N ALA A 250 16.99 10.91 1.62
CA ALA A 250 16.95 10.22 0.33
C ALA A 250 15.53 10.27 -0.27
N LEU A 251 14.50 10.02 0.54
CA LEU A 251 13.11 10.16 0.16
C LEU A 251 12.76 11.60 -0.25
N ALA A 252 13.12 12.60 0.57
CA ALA A 252 12.90 14.02 0.26
C ALA A 252 13.54 14.42 -1.09
N LYS A 253 14.77 13.95 -1.35
CA LYS A 253 15.47 14.16 -2.62
C LYS A 253 14.73 13.52 -3.79
N THR A 254 14.25 12.28 -3.64
CA THR A 254 13.48 11.60 -4.69
C THR A 254 12.18 12.34 -4.98
N MET A 255 11.42 12.71 -3.95
CA MET A 255 10.19 13.49 -4.13
C MET A 255 10.45 14.79 -4.88
N ASP A 256 11.40 15.62 -4.43
CA ASP A 256 11.71 16.88 -5.09
C ASP A 256 12.12 16.70 -6.56
N SER A 257 12.89 15.65 -6.85
CA SER A 257 13.37 15.39 -8.20
C SER A 257 12.25 15.00 -9.18
N PHE A 258 11.18 14.37 -8.69
CA PHE A 258 10.10 13.87 -9.53
C PHE A 258 8.89 14.81 -9.58
N VAL A 259 8.73 15.76 -8.65
CA VAL A 259 7.68 16.78 -8.74
C VAL A 259 7.99 17.74 -9.91
N SER A 260 6.97 18.05 -10.70
CA SER A 260 7.03 19.05 -11.78
C SER A 260 6.94 20.48 -11.23
N ASP A 261 7.30 21.47 -12.06
CA ASP A 261 7.10 22.88 -11.72
C ASP A 261 5.62 23.19 -11.46
N GLY A 262 5.29 23.58 -10.22
CA GLY A 262 3.90 23.81 -9.78
C GLY A 262 3.12 22.55 -9.41
N GLY A 263 3.77 21.38 -9.48
CA GLY A 263 3.24 20.11 -8.97
C GLY A 263 3.12 20.10 -7.44
N LYS A 264 2.43 19.09 -6.92
CA LYS A 264 2.13 18.93 -5.49
C LYS A 264 2.64 17.60 -4.96
N ILE A 265 2.82 17.54 -3.65
CA ILE A 265 3.10 16.30 -2.91
C ILE A 265 1.93 15.99 -2.01
N PHE A 266 1.41 14.77 -2.07
CA PHE A 266 0.49 14.23 -1.07
C PHE A 266 1.24 13.27 -0.18
N LEU A 267 1.18 13.48 1.13
CA LEU A 267 1.82 12.61 2.10
C LEU A 267 0.83 12.25 3.19
N SER A 268 0.55 10.95 3.33
CA SER A 268 -0.15 10.41 4.49
C SER A 268 0.87 9.79 5.44
N THR A 269 0.81 10.14 6.72
CA THR A 269 1.77 9.63 7.72
C THR A 269 1.05 9.22 8.99
N ARG A 270 1.34 8.01 9.48
CA ARG A 270 1.03 7.62 10.85
C ARG A 270 2.24 7.95 11.72
N TRP A 271 2.08 8.98 12.55
CA TRP A 271 3.14 9.44 13.43
C TRP A 271 3.41 8.43 14.54
N ARG A 272 4.58 7.80 14.54
CA ARG A 272 5.04 6.87 15.58
C ARG A 272 6.17 7.47 16.39
N LYS A 273 7.11 8.14 15.73
CA LYS A 273 8.28 8.79 16.33
C LYS A 273 8.40 10.24 15.85
N PRO A 274 7.56 11.17 16.34
CA PRO A 274 7.43 12.48 15.71
C PRO A 274 8.67 13.34 15.64
N ASN A 275 9.61 13.18 16.57
CA ASN A 275 10.85 13.93 16.52
C ASN A 275 11.82 13.41 15.46
N GLU A 276 11.78 12.11 15.15
CA GLU A 276 12.64 11.49 14.15
C GLU A 276 12.03 11.67 12.75
N GLU A 277 10.73 11.37 12.61
CA GLU A 277 9.97 11.53 11.35
C GLU A 277 9.95 12.99 10.86
N ARG A 278 9.99 13.98 11.78
CA ARG A 278 10.03 15.41 11.45
C ARG A 278 11.23 15.81 10.59
N VAL A 279 12.32 15.04 10.62
CA VAL A 279 13.51 15.29 9.79
C VAL A 279 13.16 15.36 8.30
N PHE A 280 12.20 14.56 7.83
CA PHE A 280 11.70 14.65 6.45
C PHE A 280 11.12 16.04 6.16
N PHE A 281 10.21 16.52 7.01
CA PHE A 281 9.56 17.82 6.82
C PHE A 281 10.54 18.99 6.91
N GLU A 282 11.51 18.92 7.82
CA GLU A 282 12.59 19.91 7.92
C GLU A 282 13.46 19.95 6.66
N GLU A 283 13.77 18.79 6.08
CA GLU A 283 14.53 18.70 4.83
C GLU A 283 13.72 19.25 3.65
N MET A 284 12.44 18.92 3.56
CA MET A 284 11.55 19.45 2.52
C MET A 284 11.37 20.97 2.64
N GLU A 285 11.23 21.51 3.86
CA GLU A 285 11.23 22.96 4.12
C GLU A 285 12.55 23.59 3.67
N ARG A 286 13.69 22.95 3.95
CA ARG A 286 15.02 23.41 3.49
C ARG A 286 15.15 23.45 1.97
N ILE A 287 14.48 22.55 1.26
CA ILE A 287 14.44 22.48 -0.22
C ILE A 287 13.46 23.53 -0.80
N GLY A 288 12.55 24.06 0.01
CA GLY A 288 11.62 25.13 -0.36
C GLY A 288 10.15 24.71 -0.43
N TYR A 289 9.79 23.57 0.16
CA TYR A 289 8.40 23.13 0.26
C TYR A 289 7.73 23.62 1.54
N ASP A 290 6.46 24.01 1.42
CA ASP A 290 5.57 24.24 2.54
C ASP A 290 4.51 23.12 2.60
N PHE A 291 4.51 22.38 3.70
CA PHE A 291 3.56 21.29 3.97
C PHE A 291 2.46 21.77 4.92
N LYS A 292 1.21 21.64 4.48
CA LYS A 292 0.01 21.95 5.26
C LYS A 292 -0.87 20.72 5.41
N LEU A 293 -1.70 20.70 6.44
CA LEU A 293 -2.73 19.67 6.54
C LEU A 293 -3.73 19.84 5.39
N VAL A 294 -4.23 18.74 4.85
CA VAL A 294 -5.18 18.76 3.72
C VAL A 294 -6.41 19.64 4.01
N HIS A 295 -6.97 19.55 5.21
CA HIS A 295 -8.14 20.36 5.59
C HIS A 295 -7.80 21.87 5.63
N GLU A 296 -6.59 22.25 6.03
CA GLU A 296 -6.14 23.66 5.98
C GLU A 296 -6.00 24.13 4.53
N ALA A 297 -5.42 23.28 3.66
CA ALA A 297 -5.25 23.59 2.24
C ALA A 297 -6.60 23.76 1.51
N LEU A 298 -7.64 23.05 1.95
CA LEU A 298 -9.01 23.17 1.44
C LEU A 298 -9.84 24.24 2.16
N ASN A 299 -9.30 24.88 3.21
CA ASN A 299 -10.04 25.76 4.10
C ASN A 299 -11.33 25.10 4.67
N LEU A 300 -11.22 23.81 4.99
CA LEU A 300 -12.25 23.04 5.69
C LEU A 300 -12.08 23.22 7.19
N GLU A 301 -13.19 23.24 7.93
CA GLU A 301 -13.12 23.19 9.39
C GLU A 301 -12.61 21.81 9.81
N ALA A 302 -11.47 21.75 10.50
CA ALA A 302 -11.05 20.54 11.21
C ALA A 302 -12.13 20.20 12.23
N ARG A 303 -12.82 19.07 12.02
CA ARG A 303 -13.79 18.58 12.98
C ARG A 303 -13.08 17.58 13.88
N PRO A 304 -12.92 17.87 15.19
CA PRO A 304 -12.54 16.80 16.10
C PRO A 304 -13.59 15.70 15.93
N ALA A 305 -13.13 14.46 15.78
CA ALA A 305 -14.00 13.32 15.91
C ALA A 305 -14.56 13.39 17.33
N ALA A 306 -15.70 14.05 17.51
CA ALA A 306 -16.57 13.63 18.57
C ALA A 306 -16.87 12.19 18.22
N VAL A 307 -16.45 11.27 19.08
CA VAL A 307 -16.95 9.90 19.13
C VAL A 307 -18.43 9.96 19.53
N GLU A 308 -19.23 10.77 18.83
CA GLU A 308 -20.66 10.59 18.79
C GLU A 308 -20.85 9.45 17.82
N GLU A 309 -21.40 8.36 18.36
CA GLU A 309 -21.77 7.13 17.66
C GLU A 309 -22.10 7.43 16.19
N LYS A 310 -21.54 6.66 15.24
CA LYS A 310 -22.04 6.55 13.86
C LYS A 310 -23.53 6.13 13.92
N LYS A 311 -24.40 7.05 14.28
CA LYS A 311 -25.84 6.94 14.29
C LYS A 311 -26.26 7.69 13.05
N ASP A 312 -26.63 6.87 12.07
CA ASP A 312 -27.08 7.21 10.73
C ASP A 312 -25.96 7.08 9.69
N GLU A 313 -26.07 6.01 8.90
CA GLU A 313 -25.44 5.75 7.61
C GLU A 313 -25.86 6.84 6.60
N ASP A 314 -25.50 8.10 6.85
CA ASP A 314 -25.58 9.12 5.80
C ASP A 314 -24.39 8.89 4.87
N GLU A 315 -24.64 8.19 3.75
CA GLU A 315 -23.67 7.98 2.67
C GLU A 315 -23.13 9.31 2.09
N ASN A 316 -23.75 10.46 2.41
CA ASN A 316 -23.28 11.81 2.06
C ASN A 316 -22.63 12.56 3.23
N ALA A 317 -22.41 11.94 4.40
CA ALA A 317 -21.64 12.58 5.46
C ALA A 317 -20.22 12.85 4.94
N PRO A 318 -19.71 14.10 5.06
CA PRO A 318 -18.37 14.42 4.60
C PRO A 318 -17.38 13.50 5.33
N ILE A 319 -16.50 12.84 4.56
CA ILE A 319 -15.42 12.04 5.12
C ILE A 319 -14.66 12.96 6.08
N VAL A 320 -14.54 12.55 7.35
CA VAL A 320 -13.76 13.30 8.32
C VAL A 320 -12.31 13.17 7.89
N VAL A 321 -11.81 14.19 7.18
CA VAL A 321 -10.42 14.29 6.75
C VAL A 321 -9.58 14.61 7.98
N ASN A 322 -9.28 13.58 8.76
CA ASN A 322 -8.42 13.56 9.94
C ASN A 322 -8.80 14.54 11.07
N PRO A 323 -9.11 14.06 12.28
CA PRO A 323 -9.46 14.92 13.43
C PRO A 323 -8.28 15.74 14.00
N CYS A 324 -7.03 15.45 13.62
CA CYS A 324 -5.85 16.12 14.16
C CYS A 324 -5.51 17.42 13.40
N PHE A 325 -5.61 18.56 14.08
CA PHE A 325 -5.26 19.90 13.57
C PHE A 325 -3.82 20.34 13.91
N LEU A 326 -2.97 19.44 14.39
CA LEU A 326 -1.59 19.77 14.72
C LEU A 326 -0.75 19.82 13.45
N SER A 327 -0.05 20.93 13.21
CA SER A 327 0.94 20.96 12.13
C SER A 327 2.08 19.98 12.41
N TRP A 328 2.87 19.62 11.39
CA TRP A 328 4.05 18.76 11.55
C TRP A 328 5.10 19.34 12.53
N LYS A 329 5.09 20.66 12.73
CA LYS A 329 5.94 21.37 13.72
C LYS A 329 5.44 21.20 15.16
N GLU A 330 4.15 21.00 15.34
CA GLU A 330 3.50 20.87 16.65
C GLU A 330 3.34 19.42 17.07
N ARG A 331 3.14 18.51 16.11
CA ARG A 331 2.97 17.08 16.38
C ARG A 331 4.19 16.52 17.11
N GLY A 332 3.99 15.97 18.31
CA GLY A 332 5.04 15.49 19.21
C GLY A 332 5.85 16.56 19.94
N ASN A 333 5.54 17.85 19.75
CA ASN A 333 6.13 18.94 20.51
C ASN A 333 5.31 19.19 21.79
N THR A 334 5.69 18.53 22.88
CA THR A 334 4.99 18.59 24.18
C THR A 334 4.96 19.99 24.80
N GLU A 335 5.79 20.91 24.32
CA GLU A 335 5.79 22.31 24.77
C GLU A 335 4.81 23.20 24.00
N SER A 336 4.34 22.76 22.82
CA SER A 336 3.37 23.52 22.03
C SER A 336 2.01 23.62 22.72
N GLU A 337 1.43 24.82 22.74
CA GLU A 337 0.07 25.03 23.23
C GLU A 337 -0.96 24.28 22.38
N GLY A 338 -0.73 24.18 21.06
CA GLY A 338 -1.56 23.38 20.16
C GLY A 338 -1.57 21.91 20.55
N TYR A 339 -0.37 21.35 20.78
CA TYR A 339 -0.20 19.96 21.21
C TYR A 339 -0.91 19.68 22.55
N LYS A 340 -0.62 20.49 23.57
CA LYS A 340 -1.24 20.35 24.90
C LYS A 340 -2.75 20.41 24.82
N LYS A 341 -3.29 21.35 24.05
CA LYS A 341 -4.73 21.52 23.85
C LYS A 341 -5.34 20.31 23.13
N PHE A 342 -4.76 19.86 22.03
CA PHE A 342 -5.27 18.71 21.27
C PHE A 342 -5.36 17.46 22.17
N PHE A 343 -4.30 17.11 22.89
CA PHE A 343 -4.31 15.91 23.74
C PHE A 343 -5.23 16.05 24.98
N ALA A 344 -5.48 17.26 25.47
CA ALA A 344 -6.40 17.50 26.58
C ALA A 344 -7.88 17.52 26.16
N ASP A 345 -8.18 18.05 24.97
CA ASP A 345 -9.55 18.23 24.47
C ASP A 345 -10.04 17.00 23.69
N THR A 346 -9.14 16.24 23.04
CA THR A 346 -9.46 15.02 22.31
C THR A 346 -9.63 13.85 23.27
N LYS A 347 -10.72 13.10 23.12
CA LYS A 347 -11.04 11.94 23.96
C LYS A 347 -11.09 10.67 23.14
N VAL A 348 -10.68 9.56 23.75
CA VAL A 348 -10.80 8.20 23.22
C VAL A 348 -11.61 7.36 24.20
N ASN A 349 -12.21 6.27 23.72
CA ASN A 349 -12.86 5.31 24.60
C ASN A 349 -11.86 4.24 25.02
N VAL A 350 -11.89 3.86 26.30
CA VAL A 350 -11.16 2.71 26.83
C VAL A 350 -12.11 1.93 27.71
N SER A 351 -12.38 0.66 27.35
CA SER A 351 -13.34 -0.19 28.05
C SER A 351 -14.72 0.49 28.21
N GLY A 352 -15.15 1.26 27.21
CA GLY A 352 -16.41 2.00 27.21
C GLY A 352 -16.41 3.30 28.04
N GLU A 353 -15.28 3.73 28.59
CA GLU A 353 -15.14 5.04 29.26
C GLU A 353 -14.43 6.06 28.36
N SER A 354 -15.01 7.25 28.20
CA SER A 354 -14.43 8.33 27.39
C SER A 354 -13.43 9.16 28.20
N ILE A 355 -12.13 8.96 27.92
CA ILE A 355 -11.01 9.59 28.63
C ILE A 355 -10.20 10.52 27.71
N PRO A 356 -9.65 11.64 28.22
CA PRO A 356 -8.75 12.50 27.44
C PRO A 356 -7.51 11.75 26.96
N LEU A 357 -7.05 12.03 25.74
CA LEU A 357 -5.88 11.37 25.14
C LEU A 357 -4.61 11.56 25.98
N CYS A 358 -4.46 12.70 26.66
CA CYS A 358 -3.35 12.96 27.58
C CYS A 358 -3.37 12.12 28.87
N GLU A 359 -4.48 11.46 29.19
CA GLU A 359 -4.63 10.64 30.40
C GLU A 359 -4.55 9.13 30.11
N VAL A 360 -4.52 8.72 28.84
CA VAL A 360 -4.38 7.31 28.42
C VAL A 360 -3.00 6.78 28.80
N THR A 361 -2.95 5.68 29.55
CA THR A 361 -1.71 4.97 29.88
C THR A 361 -1.39 3.87 28.86
N GLU A 362 -0.15 3.38 28.85
CA GLU A 362 0.24 2.20 28.03
C GLU A 362 -0.61 0.97 28.38
N GLU A 363 -0.84 0.70 29.66
CA GLU A 363 -1.71 -0.40 30.12
C GLU A 363 -3.16 -0.25 29.62
N GLN A 364 -3.68 0.98 29.56
CA GLN A 364 -5.01 1.24 29.03
C GLN A 364 -5.07 1.03 27.52
N LEU A 365 -4.04 1.49 26.79
CA LEU A 365 -3.92 1.29 25.35
C LEU A 365 -3.83 -0.19 24.99
N GLU A 366 -3.07 -0.99 25.74
CA GLU A 366 -2.97 -2.45 25.58
C GLU A 366 -4.27 -3.19 25.92
N SER A 367 -5.17 -2.55 26.68
CA SER A 367 -6.47 -3.12 27.08
C SER A 367 -7.65 -2.65 26.24
N MET A 368 -7.42 -1.78 25.25
CA MET A 368 -8.47 -1.32 24.34
C MET A 368 -8.99 -2.51 23.51
N GLU A 369 -10.31 -2.55 23.29
CA GLU A 369 -10.87 -3.42 22.26
C GLU A 369 -10.45 -2.91 20.86
N ASP A 370 -10.43 -3.79 19.85
CA ASP A 370 -9.91 -3.46 18.51
C ASP A 370 -10.50 -2.16 17.92
N GLU A 371 -11.82 -1.95 18.03
CA GLU A 371 -12.47 -0.73 17.52
C GLU A 371 -12.06 0.54 18.29
N GLU A 372 -11.81 0.41 19.60
CA GLU A 372 -11.33 1.52 20.44
C GLU A 372 -9.88 1.88 20.07
N PHE A 373 -9.04 0.85 19.86
CA PHE A 373 -7.66 1.00 19.45
C PHE A 373 -7.53 1.62 18.06
N ASP A 374 -8.29 1.13 17.07
CA ASP A 374 -8.30 1.67 15.71
C ASP A 374 -8.71 3.15 15.70
N THR A 375 -9.74 3.51 16.47
CA THR A 375 -10.18 4.90 16.62
C THR A 375 -9.09 5.78 17.23
N ALA A 376 -8.36 5.26 18.23
CA ALA A 376 -7.24 5.97 18.84
C ALA A 376 -6.06 6.12 17.88
N GLU A 377 -5.77 5.08 17.08
CA GLU A 377 -4.71 5.08 16.08
C GLU A 377 -4.98 6.02 14.91
N ASP A 378 -6.25 6.17 14.51
CA ASP A 378 -6.66 7.14 13.49
C ASP A 378 -6.29 8.58 13.88
N LEU A 379 -6.20 8.91 15.18
CA LEU A 379 -5.74 10.23 15.66
C LEU A 379 -4.25 10.48 15.42
N ASN A 380 -3.49 9.43 15.10
CA ASN A 380 -2.07 9.50 14.80
C ASN A 380 -1.78 9.66 13.30
N ILE A 381 -2.80 9.54 12.45
CA ILE A 381 -2.65 9.64 11.01
C ILE A 381 -2.86 11.08 10.58
N GLN A 382 -2.00 11.60 9.69
CA GLN A 382 -2.16 12.91 9.10
C GLN A 382 -1.88 12.95 7.62
N LEU A 383 -2.79 13.62 6.89
CA LEU A 383 -2.67 13.86 5.46
C LEU A 383 -2.20 15.29 5.24
N TYR A 384 -1.11 15.40 4.48
CA TYR A 384 -0.47 16.66 4.14
C TYR A 384 -0.45 16.91 2.64
N VAL A 385 -0.49 18.20 2.28
CA VAL A 385 -0.19 18.69 0.94
C VAL A 385 1.07 19.55 1.01
N GLY A 386 2.11 19.13 0.28
CA GLY A 386 3.33 19.88 0.04
C GLY A 386 3.28 20.62 -1.29
N HIS A 387 3.76 21.86 -1.31
CA HIS A 387 3.97 22.63 -2.53
C HIS A 387 5.22 23.49 -2.39
N LYS A 388 5.91 23.74 -3.51
CA LYS A 388 7.12 24.55 -3.54
C LYS A 388 6.74 26.04 -3.65
N GLU A 389 7.30 26.89 -2.79
CA GLU A 389 7.03 28.34 -2.78
C GLU A 389 7.73 29.12 -3.90
#